data_AF-A0AAD9T530-F1
#
_entry.id   AF-A0AAD9T530-F1
#
_cell.length_a   1.000
_cell.length_b   1.000
_cell.length_c   1.000
_cell.angle_alpha   90.00
_cell.angle_beta   90.00
_cell.angle_gamma   90.00
#
_symmetry.space_group_name_H-M   'P 1'
#
loop_
_entity.id
_entity.type
_entity.pdbx_description
1 polymer ?
#
loop_
_entity_poly.entity_id
_entity_poly.type
_entity_poly.pdbx_seq_one_letter_code
_entity_poly.pdbx_strand_id
1 'polypeptide(L)'
;MLQDEVGSLARIQVKEQQALIDDIKTLSKSLSGVAITMSRPAKYSTFQKSDHYRWRELFAIYVQSSVFFSTNEADHGSRDSTAAANKLRWFQDEVVRKKIASKFKLPASHKSLLKFIKINIDLLKNLKFQEINKQAIIKILKKFDKRTNFGAGRKFPELILSESIISESIARAVCQQLTQDLVKIVPQLEDYACPICSDICWRPIRFDCQHLLCIRCTIILQRQRPKALCPLCRDDVIMKADVDNIDKELSKFLKKNFRKEVLTKQIQNETEYGKERFGILYTHPSESSCCIQ
;
A
#
# COMPACT_ATOMS: atom_id res chain seq x y z
N MET A 1 7.09 -42.20 -21.20
CA MET A 1 8.32 -41.90 -20.41
C MET A 1 8.67 -40.41 -20.42
N LEU A 2 9.28 -39.84 -21.46
CA LEU A 2 9.67 -38.41 -21.44
C LEU A 2 8.49 -37.44 -21.34
N GLN A 3 7.38 -37.72 -22.02
CA GLN A 3 6.16 -36.89 -21.90
C GLN A 3 5.52 -36.97 -20.50
N ASP A 4 5.60 -38.12 -19.84
CA ASP A 4 5.08 -38.29 -18.47
C ASP A 4 5.96 -37.56 -17.45
N GLU A 5 7.28 -37.59 -17.63
CA GLU A 5 8.24 -36.87 -16.78
C GLU A 5 8.08 -35.35 -16.93
N VAL A 6 7.96 -34.85 -18.17
CA VAL A 6 7.69 -33.43 -18.44
C VAL A 6 6.32 -33.01 -17.89
N GLY A 7 5.30 -33.86 -18.04
CA GLY A 7 3.97 -33.63 -17.46
C GLY A 7 4.00 -33.60 -15.93
N SER A 8 4.81 -34.46 -15.29
CA SER A 8 5.01 -34.48 -13.84
C SER A 8 5.66 -33.18 -13.34
N LEU A 9 6.71 -32.71 -14.04
CA LEU A 9 7.38 -31.44 -13.73
C LEU A 9 6.42 -30.25 -13.83
N ALA A 10 5.60 -30.18 -14.89
CA ALA A 10 4.60 -29.14 -15.04
C ALA A 10 3.57 -29.13 -13.89
N ARG A 11 3.13 -30.31 -13.42
CA ARG A 11 2.22 -30.43 -12.27
C ARG A 11 2.87 -29.94 -10.97
N ILE A 12 4.14 -30.26 -10.74
CA ILE A 12 4.89 -29.78 -9.58
C ILE A 12 4.99 -28.25 -9.61
N GLN A 13 5.31 -27.67 -10.77
CA GLN A 13 5.41 -26.22 -10.93
C GLN A 13 4.09 -25.50 -10.64
N VAL A 14 2.97 -26.00 -11.18
CA VAL A 14 1.64 -25.44 -10.90
C VAL A 14 1.28 -25.54 -9.41
N LYS A 15 1.62 -26.66 -8.77
CA LYS A 15 1.35 -26.86 -7.33
C LYS A 15 2.13 -25.89 -6.45
N GLU A 16 3.42 -25.69 -6.74
CA GLU A 16 4.26 -24.72 -6.03
C GLU A 16 3.77 -23.28 -6.22
N GLN A 17 3.36 -22.92 -7.44
CA GLN A 17 2.77 -21.60 -7.73
C GLN A 17 1.47 -21.38 -6.95
N GLN A 18 0.60 -22.40 -6.92
CA GLN A 18 -0.65 -22.33 -6.18
C GLN A 18 -0.42 -22.20 -4.67
N ALA A 19 0.55 -22.93 -4.12
CA ALA A 19 0.92 -22.82 -2.71
C ALA A 19 1.36 -21.40 -2.33
N LEU A 20 2.14 -20.75 -3.20
CA LEU A 20 2.58 -19.37 -2.99
C LEU A 20 1.38 -18.39 -3.00
N ILE A 21 0.46 -18.54 -3.96
CA ILE A 21 -0.78 -17.75 -4.05
C ILE A 21 -1.63 -17.91 -2.79
N ASP A 22 -1.75 -19.13 -2.26
CA ASP A 22 -2.54 -19.40 -1.07
C ASP A 22 -1.87 -18.84 0.21
N ASP A 23 -0.54 -18.85 0.27
CA ASP A 23 0.21 -18.21 1.34
C ASP A 23 0.00 -16.70 1.38
N ILE A 24 -0.06 -16.07 0.22
CA ILE A 24 -0.36 -14.64 0.04
C ILE A 24 -1.78 -14.32 0.49
N LYS A 25 -2.78 -15.09 0.04
CA LYS A 25 -4.17 -14.92 0.48
C LYS A 25 -4.28 -15.07 1.99
N THR A 26 -3.56 -16.02 2.58
CA THR A 26 -3.53 -16.24 4.02
C THR A 26 -2.88 -15.07 4.77
N LEU A 27 -1.81 -14.49 4.23
CA LEU A 27 -1.19 -13.30 4.79
C LEU A 27 -2.12 -12.09 4.70
N SER A 28 -2.77 -11.87 3.55
CA SER A 28 -3.77 -10.81 3.33
C SER A 28 -4.92 -10.90 4.36
N LYS A 29 -5.46 -12.10 4.59
CA LYS A 29 -6.45 -12.36 5.65
C LYS A 29 -5.92 -12.10 7.06
N SER A 30 -4.69 -12.50 7.35
CA SER A 30 -4.06 -12.29 8.67
C SER A 30 -3.85 -10.80 8.94
N LEU A 31 -3.40 -10.05 7.93
CA LEU A 31 -3.22 -8.60 8.00
C LEU A 31 -4.55 -7.86 8.07
N SER A 32 -5.57 -8.33 7.36
CA SER A 32 -6.96 -7.87 7.53
C SER A 32 -7.45 -8.09 8.96
N GLY A 33 -7.16 -9.24 9.58
CA GLY A 33 -7.48 -9.49 10.98
C GLY A 33 -6.75 -8.55 11.94
N VAL A 34 -5.48 -8.26 11.67
CA VAL A 34 -4.71 -7.24 12.42
C VAL A 34 -5.30 -5.85 12.20
N ALA A 35 -5.79 -5.51 11.01
CA ALA A 35 -6.49 -4.26 10.73
C ALA A 35 -7.90 -4.19 11.38
N ILE A 36 -8.63 -5.30 11.47
CA ILE A 36 -9.95 -5.37 12.12
C ILE A 36 -9.82 -5.22 13.65
N THR A 37 -8.73 -5.70 14.26
CA THR A 37 -8.43 -5.39 15.67
C THR A 37 -8.15 -3.90 15.92
N MET A 38 -7.92 -3.10 14.86
CA MET A 38 -7.85 -1.63 14.91
C MET A 38 -9.23 -0.95 14.95
N SER A 39 -10.29 -1.73 14.71
CA SER A 39 -11.62 -1.21 14.43
C SER A 39 -12.65 -1.35 15.55
N ARG A 40 -12.30 -1.98 16.67
CA ARG A 40 -13.22 -2.14 17.81
C ARG A 40 -13.31 -0.83 18.61
N PRO A 41 -14.53 -0.29 18.86
CA PRO A 41 -14.70 0.85 19.73
C PRO A 41 -14.32 0.44 21.16
N ALA A 42 -13.30 1.10 21.71
CA ALA A 42 -12.89 0.94 23.10
C ALA A 42 -14.03 1.46 23.99
N LYS A 43 -14.81 0.56 24.60
CA LYS A 43 -15.70 0.96 25.71
C LYS A 43 -14.91 1.25 26.99
N TYR A 44 -13.73 0.65 27.16
CA TYR A 44 -12.83 0.92 28.30
C TYR A 44 -11.39 0.58 27.90
N SER A 45 -10.51 1.57 27.74
CA SER A 45 -9.04 1.49 27.88
C SER A 45 -8.32 2.49 26.96
N THR A 46 -7.58 3.38 27.57
CA THR A 46 -6.80 4.48 26.98
C THR A 46 -5.53 4.02 26.24
N PHE A 47 -5.23 2.72 26.14
CA PHE A 47 -3.95 2.24 25.59
C PHE A 47 -4.04 0.90 24.84
N GLN A 48 -4.99 0.73 23.91
CA GLN A 48 -4.90 -0.42 23.01
C GLN A 48 -3.69 -0.29 22.07
N LYS A 49 -2.79 -1.28 22.15
CA LYS A 49 -1.57 -1.41 21.35
C LYS A 49 -1.92 -1.64 19.89
N SER A 50 -2.08 -0.56 19.11
CA SER A 50 -2.25 -0.63 17.65
C SER A 50 -0.90 -0.47 16.93
N ASP A 51 -0.66 -1.32 15.94
CA ASP A 51 0.53 -1.32 15.09
C ASP A 51 0.30 -0.70 13.71
N HIS A 52 -0.84 -0.04 13.50
CA HIS A 52 -1.24 0.51 12.21
C HIS A 52 -0.21 1.41 11.55
N TYR A 53 0.29 2.39 12.30
CA TYR A 53 1.30 3.33 11.81
C TYR A 53 2.62 2.63 11.47
N ARG A 54 2.94 1.53 12.15
CA ARG A 54 4.16 0.74 11.89
C ARG A 54 4.01 -0.07 10.61
N TRP A 55 2.82 -0.65 10.40
CA TRP A 55 2.47 -1.29 9.14
C TRP A 55 2.47 -0.30 7.97
N ARG A 56 1.92 0.91 8.14
CA ARG A 56 2.03 2.00 7.13
C ARG A 56 3.48 2.32 6.80
N GLU A 57 4.30 2.55 7.82
CA GLU A 57 5.72 2.86 7.63
C GLU A 57 6.45 1.73 6.89
N LEU A 58 6.20 0.47 7.27
CA LEU A 58 6.77 -0.71 6.61
C LEU A 58 6.36 -0.78 5.14
N PHE A 59 5.06 -0.64 4.84
CA PHE A 59 4.54 -0.77 3.49
C PHE A 59 4.94 0.39 2.59
N ALA A 60 5.03 1.61 3.12
CA ALA A 60 5.56 2.75 2.37
C ALA A 60 6.98 2.46 1.86
N ILE A 61 7.84 1.91 2.72
CA ILE A 61 9.22 1.54 2.33
C ILE A 61 9.20 0.37 1.33
N TYR A 62 8.33 -0.62 1.53
CA TYR A 62 8.23 -1.75 0.62
C TYR A 62 7.76 -1.33 -0.78
N VAL A 63 6.72 -0.50 -0.89
CA VAL A 63 6.25 0.04 -2.18
C VAL A 63 7.35 0.88 -2.84
N GLN A 64 8.00 1.75 -2.08
CA GLN A 64 9.14 2.55 -2.56
C GLN A 64 10.30 1.67 -3.08
N SER A 65 10.55 0.53 -2.44
CA SER A 65 11.65 -0.36 -2.84
C SER A 65 11.44 -0.99 -4.22
N SER A 66 10.18 -1.14 -4.68
CA SER A 66 9.85 -1.66 -6.01
C SER A 66 10.63 -2.95 -6.34
N VAL A 67 10.55 -3.93 -5.42
CA VAL A 67 11.44 -5.11 -5.36
C VAL A 67 11.43 -5.92 -6.66
N PHE A 68 10.25 -6.25 -7.17
CA PHE A 68 10.11 -7.17 -8.31
C PHE A 68 9.80 -6.47 -9.63
N PHE A 69 9.20 -5.28 -9.58
CA PHE A 69 8.81 -4.50 -10.75
C PHE A 69 9.05 -3.03 -10.48
N SER A 70 9.49 -2.30 -11.51
CA SER A 70 9.55 -0.84 -11.47
C SER A 70 8.40 -0.24 -12.26
N THR A 71 7.84 0.83 -11.71
CA THR A 71 6.85 1.69 -12.40
C THR A 71 7.49 2.96 -12.94
N ASN A 72 8.80 3.16 -12.80
CA ASN A 72 9.46 4.36 -13.33
C ASN A 72 9.64 4.25 -14.83
N GLU A 73 9.65 5.39 -15.51
CA GLU A 73 9.78 5.46 -16.98
C GLU A 73 11.08 4.85 -17.51
N ALA A 74 12.20 5.03 -16.78
CA ALA A 74 13.52 4.60 -17.22
C ALA A 74 13.78 3.09 -17.09
N ASP A 75 13.15 2.41 -16.14
CA ASP A 75 13.38 0.99 -15.84
C ASP A 75 12.08 0.18 -15.73
N HIS A 76 11.04 0.62 -16.45
CA HIS A 76 9.72 0.01 -16.44
C HIS A 76 9.76 -1.49 -16.77
N GLY A 77 9.10 -2.29 -15.92
CA GLY A 77 8.90 -3.71 -16.14
C GLY A 77 9.48 -4.61 -15.06
N SER A 78 9.62 -5.90 -15.39
CA SER A 78 10.13 -6.93 -14.49
C SER A 78 11.62 -6.77 -14.24
N ARG A 79 12.03 -6.93 -12.97
CA ARG A 79 13.43 -7.02 -12.59
C ARG A 79 13.94 -8.46 -12.73
N ASP A 80 15.24 -8.59 -12.99
CA ASP A 80 15.94 -9.87 -12.89
C ASP A 80 16.17 -10.25 -11.42
N SER A 81 16.57 -11.49 -11.18
CA SER A 81 16.79 -11.99 -9.82
C SER A 81 17.89 -11.23 -9.08
N THR A 82 18.88 -10.68 -9.80
CA THR A 82 19.98 -9.94 -9.18
C THR A 82 19.54 -8.55 -8.71
N ALA A 83 18.83 -7.79 -9.54
CA ALA A 83 18.28 -6.49 -9.15
C ALA A 83 17.21 -6.65 -8.07
N ALA A 84 16.33 -7.65 -8.18
CA ALA A 84 15.31 -7.93 -7.17
C ALA A 84 15.95 -8.29 -5.81
N ALA A 85 17.02 -9.09 -5.80
CA ALA A 85 17.76 -9.39 -4.57
C ALA A 85 18.38 -8.13 -3.93
N ASN A 86 18.96 -7.24 -4.74
CA ASN A 86 19.54 -5.98 -4.25
C ASN A 86 18.47 -5.05 -3.66
N LYS A 87 17.31 -4.93 -4.29
CA LYS A 87 16.19 -4.13 -3.79
C LYS A 87 15.57 -4.73 -2.52
N LEU A 88 15.44 -6.05 -2.45
CA LEU A 88 14.96 -6.73 -1.25
C LEU A 88 15.93 -6.55 -0.07
N ARG A 89 17.25 -6.58 -0.34
CA ARG A 89 18.26 -6.26 0.67
C ARG A 89 18.14 -4.82 1.17
N TRP A 90 18.03 -3.86 0.25
CA TRP A 90 17.80 -2.46 0.59
C TRP A 90 16.56 -2.28 1.48
N PHE A 91 15.45 -2.96 1.17
CA PHE A 91 14.26 -2.95 1.99
C PHE A 91 14.54 -3.50 3.40
N GLN A 92 15.25 -4.62 3.52
CA GLN A 92 15.62 -5.19 4.82
C GLN A 92 16.49 -4.23 5.64
N ASP A 93 17.49 -3.61 5.00
CA ASP A 93 18.39 -2.65 5.64
C ASP A 93 17.61 -1.43 6.16
N GLU A 94 16.68 -0.89 5.37
CA GLU A 94 15.81 0.21 5.78
C GLU A 94 14.90 -0.15 6.97
N VAL A 95 14.34 -1.35 6.97
CA VAL A 95 13.49 -1.86 8.07
C VAL A 95 14.28 -1.98 9.37
N VAL A 96 15.53 -2.45 9.29
CA VAL A 96 16.46 -2.54 10.43
C VAL A 96 16.87 -1.15 10.90
N ARG A 97 17.30 -0.28 9.98
CA ARG A 97 17.74 1.10 10.27
C ARG A 97 16.67 1.89 11.00
N LYS A 98 15.41 1.80 10.55
CA LYS A 98 14.25 2.46 11.18
C LYS A 98 13.69 1.71 12.39
N LYS A 99 14.27 0.55 12.74
CA LYS A 99 13.86 -0.31 13.87
C LYS A 99 12.37 -0.66 13.84
N ILE A 100 11.81 -0.90 12.65
CA ILE A 100 10.35 -1.09 12.50
C ILE A 100 9.91 -2.39 13.16
N ALA A 101 10.69 -3.47 12.99
CA ALA A 101 10.40 -4.77 13.58
C ALA A 101 10.24 -4.71 15.11
N SER A 102 11.14 -4.02 15.82
CA SER A 102 11.07 -3.89 17.28
C SER A 102 10.01 -2.92 17.77
N LYS A 103 9.51 -2.03 16.91
CA LYS A 103 8.42 -1.12 17.27
C LYS A 103 7.09 -1.88 17.41
N PHE A 104 6.88 -3.00 16.69
CA PHE A 104 5.63 -3.76 16.73
C PHE A 104 5.27 -4.19 18.15
N LYS A 105 4.02 -4.01 18.55
CA LYS A 105 3.54 -4.26 19.90
C LYS A 105 2.75 -5.57 20.02
N LEU A 106 2.12 -6.01 18.93
CA LEU A 106 1.29 -7.21 18.91
C LEU A 106 2.10 -8.45 18.46
N PRO A 107 1.97 -9.59 19.15
CA PRO A 107 2.58 -10.85 18.70
C PRO A 107 2.06 -11.30 17.32
N ALA A 108 0.77 -11.06 17.04
CA ALA A 108 0.18 -11.35 15.74
C ALA A 108 0.80 -10.52 14.60
N SER A 109 1.18 -9.26 14.88
CA SER A 109 1.91 -8.42 13.91
C SER A 109 3.29 -9.00 13.61
N HIS A 110 4.04 -9.45 14.62
CA HIS A 110 5.34 -10.08 14.42
C HIS A 110 5.24 -11.35 13.56
N LYS A 111 4.27 -12.23 13.86
CA LYS A 111 4.03 -13.44 13.05
C LYS A 111 3.70 -13.08 11.59
N SER A 112 2.89 -12.05 11.38
CA SER A 112 2.54 -11.58 10.04
C SER A 112 3.73 -10.96 9.31
N LEU A 113 4.60 -10.23 10.01
CA LEU A 113 5.84 -9.67 9.45
C LEU A 113 6.81 -10.77 9.01
N LEU A 114 7.01 -11.80 9.83
CA LEU A 114 7.84 -12.96 9.46
C LEU A 114 7.28 -13.68 8.23
N LYS A 115 5.95 -13.87 8.17
CA LYS A 115 5.30 -14.45 6.99
C LYS A 115 5.46 -13.57 5.75
N PHE A 116 5.35 -12.25 5.89
CA PHE A 116 5.58 -11.29 4.79
C PHE A 116 7.02 -11.37 4.25
N ILE A 117 8.02 -11.38 5.13
CA ILE A 117 9.43 -11.52 4.74
C ILE A 117 9.67 -12.87 4.04
N LYS A 118 9.12 -13.95 4.59
CA LYS A 118 9.24 -15.29 4.01
C LYS A 118 8.69 -15.34 2.58
N ILE A 119 7.49 -14.81 2.34
CA ILE A 119 6.88 -14.76 1.00
C ILE A 119 7.76 -14.00 0.01
N ASN A 120 8.34 -12.87 0.42
CA ASN A 120 9.25 -12.11 -0.43
C ASN A 120 10.53 -12.89 -0.79
N ILE A 121 11.09 -13.63 0.17
CA ILE A 121 12.25 -14.49 -0.08
C ILE A 121 11.87 -15.64 -1.04
N ASP A 122 10.72 -16.26 -0.84
CA ASP A 122 10.27 -17.39 -1.66
C ASP A 122 9.92 -16.94 -3.09
N LEU A 123 9.36 -15.73 -3.27
CA LEU A 123 9.21 -15.08 -4.57
C LEU A 123 10.56 -14.88 -5.28
N LEU A 124 11.57 -14.38 -4.56
CA LEU A 124 12.91 -14.18 -5.12
C LEU A 124 13.56 -15.51 -5.53
N LYS A 125 13.41 -16.56 -4.72
CA LYS A 125 13.89 -17.91 -5.08
C LYS A 125 13.19 -18.43 -6.33
N ASN A 126 11.87 -18.26 -6.43
CA ASN A 126 11.10 -18.68 -7.59
C ASN A 126 11.58 -17.95 -8.86
N LEU A 127 11.75 -16.63 -8.79
CA LEU A 127 12.29 -15.84 -9.88
C LEU A 127 13.67 -16.36 -10.34
N LYS A 128 14.58 -16.60 -9.39
CA LYS A 128 15.92 -17.14 -9.69
C LYS A 128 15.87 -18.55 -10.29
N PHE A 129 15.00 -19.42 -9.79
CA PHE A 129 14.80 -20.77 -10.32
C PHE A 129 14.32 -20.73 -11.78
N GLN A 130 13.36 -19.85 -12.08
CA GLN A 130 12.83 -19.68 -13.44
C GLN A 130 13.90 -19.17 -14.42
N GLU A 131 14.74 -18.22 -13.99
CA GLU A 131 15.88 -17.76 -14.80
C GLU A 131 16.86 -18.88 -15.13
N ILE A 132 17.19 -19.72 -14.13
CA ILE A 132 18.08 -20.87 -14.32
C ILE A 132 17.46 -21.88 -15.28
N ASN A 133 16.17 -22.19 -15.11
CA ASN A 133 15.44 -23.12 -15.99
C ASN A 133 15.42 -22.63 -17.43
N LYS A 134 15.12 -21.34 -17.65
CA LYS A 134 15.15 -20.72 -18.97
C LYS A 134 16.53 -20.86 -19.63
N GLN A 135 17.60 -20.59 -18.88
CA GLN A 135 18.97 -20.77 -19.38
C GLN A 135 19.29 -22.24 -19.68
N ALA A 136 18.82 -23.17 -18.86
CA ALA A 136 18.99 -24.60 -19.08
C ALA A 136 18.28 -25.06 -20.36
N ILE A 137 17.01 -24.69 -20.56
CA ILE A 137 16.24 -25.02 -21.76
C ILE A 137 16.91 -24.48 -23.02
N ILE A 138 17.34 -23.21 -23.00
CA ILE A 138 18.08 -22.61 -24.13
C ILE A 138 19.36 -23.42 -24.42
N LYS A 139 20.11 -23.81 -23.39
CA LYS A 139 21.35 -24.60 -23.57
C LYS A 139 21.07 -26.01 -24.08
N ILE A 140 19.98 -26.64 -23.62
CA ILE A 140 19.54 -27.96 -24.09
C ILE A 140 19.19 -27.88 -25.58
N LEU A 141 18.36 -26.92 -25.98
CA LEU A 141 17.96 -26.73 -27.38
C LEU A 141 19.15 -26.41 -28.27
N LYS A 142 20.07 -25.53 -27.83
CA LYS A 142 21.33 -25.26 -28.55
C LYS A 142 22.18 -26.52 -28.73
N LYS A 143 22.29 -27.36 -27.69
CA LYS A 143 23.07 -28.61 -27.74
C LYS A 143 22.39 -29.66 -28.62
N PHE A 144 21.06 -29.73 -28.59
CA PHE A 144 20.27 -30.58 -29.47
C PHE A 144 20.49 -30.19 -30.93
N ASP A 145 20.31 -28.91 -31.28
CA ASP A 145 20.50 -28.41 -32.64
C ASP A 145 21.92 -28.64 -33.16
N LYS A 146 22.93 -28.47 -32.30
CA LYS A 146 24.32 -28.75 -32.66
C LYS A 146 24.56 -30.23 -33.02
N ARG A 147 23.78 -31.16 -32.46
CA ARG A 147 23.91 -32.61 -32.68
C ARG A 147 23.03 -33.13 -33.82
N THR A 148 21.84 -32.55 -34.01
CA THR A 148 20.83 -33.08 -34.92
C THR A 148 20.61 -32.22 -36.16
N ASN A 149 21.11 -30.98 -36.17
CA ASN A 149 20.92 -29.99 -37.22
C ASN A 149 19.43 -29.68 -37.54
N PHE A 150 18.51 -30.02 -36.62
CA PHE A 150 17.07 -29.95 -36.82
C PHE A 150 16.45 -28.55 -36.61
N GLY A 151 17.21 -27.60 -36.06
CA GLY A 151 16.75 -26.22 -35.84
C GLY A 151 15.58 -26.10 -34.85
N ALA A 152 15.46 -27.03 -33.91
CA ALA A 152 14.45 -27.05 -32.87
C ALA A 152 14.46 -25.77 -32.02
N GLY A 153 15.62 -25.18 -31.75
CA GLY A 153 15.73 -23.91 -31.04
C GLY A 153 15.06 -22.72 -31.74
N ARG A 154 14.85 -22.80 -33.06
CA ARG A 154 14.08 -21.80 -33.84
C ARG A 154 12.58 -22.12 -33.88
N LYS A 155 12.19 -23.39 -33.71
CA LYS A 155 10.80 -23.87 -33.81
C LYS A 155 10.07 -23.98 -32.48
N PHE A 156 10.78 -24.05 -31.35
CA PHE A 156 10.17 -24.11 -30.01
C PHE A 156 10.36 -22.84 -29.15
N PRO A 157 10.23 -21.60 -29.69
CA PRO A 157 10.28 -20.40 -28.86
C PRO A 157 9.11 -20.33 -27.88
N GLU A 158 7.95 -20.91 -28.21
CA GLU A 158 6.76 -20.93 -27.34
C GLU A 158 7.00 -21.62 -26.00
N LEU A 159 7.76 -22.73 -25.95
CA LEU A 159 8.12 -23.42 -24.71
C LEU A 159 9.03 -22.57 -23.80
N ILE A 160 9.90 -21.74 -24.39
CA ILE A 160 10.81 -20.86 -23.65
C ILE A 160 10.09 -19.58 -23.19
N LEU A 161 9.15 -19.09 -24.01
CA LEU A 161 8.36 -17.89 -23.75
C LEU A 161 7.24 -18.16 -22.76
N SER A 162 6.59 -19.34 -22.79
CA SER A 162 5.49 -19.67 -21.89
C SER A 162 5.92 -19.68 -20.42
N GLU A 163 7.07 -20.27 -20.09
CA GLU A 163 7.59 -20.25 -18.71
C GLU A 163 7.97 -18.83 -18.24
N SER A 164 8.54 -18.02 -19.14
CA SER A 164 8.92 -16.63 -18.90
C SER A 164 7.71 -15.74 -18.61
N ILE A 165 6.63 -15.90 -19.38
CA ILE A 165 5.39 -15.12 -19.25
C ILE A 165 4.62 -15.52 -17.98
N ILE A 166 4.60 -16.81 -17.64
CA ILE A 166 3.93 -17.31 -16.43
C ILE A 166 4.62 -16.76 -15.17
N SER A 167 5.96 -16.78 -15.11
CA SER A 167 6.72 -16.23 -13.98
C SER A 167 6.47 -14.73 -13.77
N GLU A 168 6.54 -13.95 -14.85
CA GLU A 168 6.30 -12.51 -14.80
C GLU A 168 4.84 -12.21 -14.41
N SER A 169 3.88 -12.94 -14.98
CA SER A 169 2.45 -12.76 -14.67
C SER A 169 2.11 -13.13 -13.24
N ILE A 170 2.72 -14.18 -12.67
CA ILE A 170 2.48 -14.60 -11.29
C ILE A 170 3.14 -13.64 -10.33
N ALA A 171 4.40 -13.28 -10.51
CA ALA A 171 5.05 -12.28 -9.65
C ALA A 171 4.30 -10.94 -9.70
N ARG A 172 3.83 -10.52 -10.88
CA ARG A 172 3.03 -9.30 -11.05
C ARG A 172 1.67 -9.43 -10.38
N ALA A 173 0.92 -10.51 -10.63
CA ALA A 173 -0.38 -10.75 -10.01
C ALA A 173 -0.28 -10.87 -8.49
N VAL A 174 0.78 -11.48 -7.97
CA VAL A 174 1.08 -11.59 -6.55
C VAL A 174 1.41 -10.23 -5.94
N CYS A 175 2.32 -9.47 -6.54
CA CYS A 175 2.67 -8.15 -6.04
C CYS A 175 1.52 -7.17 -6.17
N GLN A 176 0.69 -7.30 -7.22
CA GLN A 176 -0.51 -6.52 -7.41
C GLN A 176 -1.59 -6.91 -6.41
N GLN A 177 -1.85 -8.19 -6.17
CA GLN A 177 -2.81 -8.66 -5.17
C GLN A 177 -2.38 -8.26 -3.75
N LEU A 178 -1.10 -8.46 -3.41
CA LEU A 178 -0.53 -7.99 -2.14
C LEU A 178 -0.67 -6.47 -2.04
N THR A 179 -0.17 -5.70 -3.01
CA THR A 179 -0.25 -4.24 -2.94
C THR A 179 -1.69 -3.74 -2.89
N GLN A 180 -2.59 -4.27 -3.73
CA GLN A 180 -4.00 -3.86 -3.75
C GLN A 180 -4.74 -4.22 -2.46
N ASP A 181 -4.56 -5.44 -1.95
CA ASP A 181 -5.19 -5.83 -0.69
C ASP A 181 -4.61 -5.02 0.46
N LEU A 182 -3.29 -4.84 0.52
CA LEU A 182 -2.63 -4.12 1.60
C LEU A 182 -2.93 -2.62 1.61
N VAL A 183 -3.03 -1.99 0.44
CA VAL A 183 -3.47 -0.58 0.29
C VAL A 183 -4.92 -0.43 0.71
N LYS A 184 -5.80 -1.39 0.40
CA LYS A 184 -7.20 -1.40 0.88
C LYS A 184 -7.30 -1.63 2.39
N ILE A 185 -6.41 -2.44 2.96
CA ILE A 185 -6.40 -2.80 4.39
C ILE A 185 -5.81 -1.67 5.25
N VAL A 186 -4.86 -0.92 4.70
CA VAL A 186 -4.17 0.18 5.37
C VAL A 186 -4.45 1.48 4.60
N PRO A 187 -5.52 2.22 4.94
CA PRO A 187 -5.84 3.46 4.23
C PRO A 187 -4.65 4.42 4.33
N GLN A 188 -4.23 5.04 3.22
CA GLN A 188 -3.09 5.98 3.22
C GLN A 188 -3.56 7.39 3.59
N LEU A 189 -2.67 8.27 4.04
CA LEU A 189 -3.07 9.63 4.46
C LEU A 189 -3.45 10.49 3.25
N GLU A 190 -2.73 10.29 2.17
CA GLU A 190 -2.80 11.04 0.92
C GLU A 190 -4.17 10.90 0.25
N ASP A 191 -4.78 9.71 0.33
CA ASP A 191 -6.10 9.41 -0.23
C ASP A 191 -7.23 10.22 0.44
N TYR A 192 -6.98 10.76 1.64
CA TYR A 192 -7.96 11.53 2.42
C TYR A 192 -7.48 12.96 2.68
N ALA A 193 -6.52 13.46 1.91
CA ALA A 193 -6.07 14.84 1.99
C ALA A 193 -7.06 15.79 1.32
N CYS A 194 -7.27 16.95 1.93
CA CYS A 194 -8.05 18.04 1.34
C CYS A 194 -7.22 18.74 0.25
N PRO A 195 -7.73 18.93 -0.98
CA PRO A 195 -6.98 19.54 -2.08
C PRO A 195 -6.65 21.02 -1.87
N ILE A 196 -7.21 21.67 -0.84
CA ILE A 196 -6.96 23.09 -0.54
C ILE A 196 -5.82 23.26 0.47
N CYS A 197 -5.85 22.50 1.58
CA CYS A 197 -4.84 22.64 2.64
C CYS A 197 -3.82 21.49 2.67
N SER A 198 -3.96 20.49 1.80
CA SER A 198 -3.08 19.32 1.71
C SER A 198 -2.90 18.55 3.02
N ASP A 199 -3.91 18.63 3.87
CA ASP A 199 -3.96 17.99 5.19
C ASP A 199 -5.21 17.12 5.30
N ILE A 200 -5.29 16.26 6.31
CA ILE A 200 -6.40 15.32 6.49
C ILE A 200 -7.75 16.03 6.40
N CYS A 201 -8.66 15.48 5.59
CA CYS A 201 -9.94 16.10 5.26
C CYS A 201 -10.92 16.05 6.46
N TRP A 202 -10.69 16.89 7.48
CA TRP A 202 -11.43 16.82 8.75
C TRP A 202 -12.77 17.54 8.71
N ARG A 203 -13.83 16.86 9.19
CA ARG A 203 -15.24 17.20 8.94
C ARG A 203 -15.46 17.50 7.45
N PRO A 204 -15.28 16.47 6.59
CA PRO A 204 -15.38 16.64 5.15
C PRO A 204 -16.81 17.04 4.76
N ILE A 205 -16.91 18.08 3.94
CA ILE A 205 -18.13 18.50 3.25
C ILE A 205 -18.16 17.80 1.91
N ARG A 206 -19.19 16.98 1.69
CA ARG A 206 -19.46 16.32 0.42
C ARG A 206 -20.41 17.20 -0.39
N PHE A 207 -19.87 17.82 -1.43
CA PHE A 207 -20.67 18.63 -2.35
C PHE A 207 -21.56 17.75 -3.24
N ASP A 208 -22.55 18.35 -3.89
CA ASP A 208 -23.43 17.66 -4.85
C ASP A 208 -22.64 16.99 -5.99
N CYS A 209 -21.52 17.59 -6.40
CA CYS A 209 -20.59 17.03 -7.37
C CYS A 209 -19.69 15.90 -6.82
N GLN A 210 -19.98 15.38 -5.61
CA GLN A 210 -19.29 14.29 -4.90
C GLN A 210 -17.85 14.56 -4.45
N HIS A 211 -17.29 15.72 -4.75
CA HIS A 211 -15.98 16.13 -4.26
C HIS A 211 -16.02 16.49 -2.76
N LEU A 212 -14.86 16.39 -2.10
CA LEU A 212 -14.74 16.56 -0.66
C LEU A 212 -13.74 17.67 -0.32
N LEU A 213 -14.11 18.54 0.62
CA LEU A 213 -13.23 19.56 1.22
C LEU A 213 -13.41 19.59 2.74
N CYS A 214 -12.38 19.99 3.50
CA CYS A 214 -12.53 20.24 4.94
C CYS A 214 -13.56 21.36 5.18
N ILE A 215 -14.36 21.24 6.25
CA ILE A 215 -15.31 22.28 6.68
C ILE A 215 -14.70 23.69 6.68
N ARG A 216 -13.49 23.86 7.24
CA ARG A 216 -12.84 25.16 7.34
C ARG A 216 -12.45 25.72 5.96
N CYS A 217 -11.95 24.87 5.05
CA CYS A 217 -11.62 25.28 3.70
C CYS A 217 -12.87 25.70 2.91
N THR A 218 -13.99 24.99 3.10
CA THR A 218 -15.28 25.38 2.52
C THR A 218 -15.74 26.75 3.03
N ILE A 219 -15.69 26.97 4.35
CA ILE A 219 -16.07 28.27 4.95
C ILE A 219 -15.17 29.41 4.43
N ILE A 220 -13.86 29.17 4.33
CA ILE A 220 -12.92 30.17 3.80
C ILE A 220 -13.27 30.51 2.34
N LEU A 221 -13.54 29.50 1.51
CA LEU A 221 -13.95 29.73 0.11
C LEU A 221 -15.25 30.51 0.01
N GLN A 222 -16.28 30.14 0.78
CA GLN A 222 -17.57 30.83 0.79
C GLN A 222 -17.45 32.30 1.21
N ARG A 223 -16.59 32.60 2.21
CA ARG A 223 -16.40 33.97 2.72
C ARG A 223 -15.54 34.84 1.79
N GLN A 224 -14.43 34.30 1.30
CA GLN A 224 -13.43 35.08 0.54
C GLN A 224 -13.76 35.16 -0.95
N ARG A 225 -14.55 34.23 -1.49
CA ARG A 225 -14.87 34.13 -2.91
C ARG A 225 -16.35 33.80 -3.12
N PRO A 226 -17.22 34.81 -3.21
CA PRO A 226 -18.68 34.63 -3.36
C PRO A 226 -19.12 33.89 -4.64
N LYS A 227 -18.22 33.73 -5.62
CA LYS A 227 -18.42 32.95 -6.85
C LYS A 227 -17.45 31.76 -6.92
N ALA A 228 -17.04 31.22 -5.77
CA ALA A 228 -16.14 30.07 -5.72
C ALA A 228 -16.78 28.86 -6.39
N LEU A 229 -16.10 28.31 -7.38
CA LEU A 229 -16.46 27.03 -7.99
C LEU A 229 -15.68 25.90 -7.31
N CYS A 230 -16.15 24.66 -7.46
CA CYS A 230 -15.45 23.50 -6.96
C CYS A 230 -13.99 23.47 -7.49
N PRO A 231 -12.97 23.37 -6.62
CA PRO A 231 -11.57 23.34 -7.08
C PRO A 231 -11.22 22.13 -7.95
N LEU A 232 -12.03 21.06 -7.89
CA LEU A 232 -11.77 19.80 -8.57
C LEU A 232 -12.50 19.70 -9.93
N CYS A 233 -13.77 20.10 -10.00
CA CYS A 233 -14.59 19.99 -11.23
C CYS A 233 -15.13 21.31 -11.77
N ARG A 234 -14.94 22.42 -11.05
CA ARG A 234 -15.47 23.76 -11.39
C ARG A 234 -17.00 23.87 -11.39
N ASP A 235 -17.72 22.92 -10.80
CA ASP A 235 -19.17 23.05 -10.58
C ASP A 235 -19.51 24.13 -9.54
N ASP A 236 -20.66 24.79 -9.73
CA ASP A 236 -21.21 25.79 -8.81
C ASP A 236 -21.99 25.12 -7.66
N VAL A 237 -21.23 24.57 -6.72
CA VAL A 237 -21.73 23.81 -5.56
C VAL A 237 -21.24 24.36 -4.22
N ILE A 238 -20.19 25.20 -4.21
CA ILE A 238 -19.57 25.67 -2.97
C ILE A 238 -20.52 26.54 -2.16
N MET A 239 -21.24 27.45 -2.80
CA MET A 239 -22.16 28.37 -2.12
C MET A 239 -23.45 27.70 -1.63
N LYS A 240 -23.78 26.52 -2.18
CA LYS A 240 -24.95 25.72 -1.79
C LYS A 240 -24.69 24.83 -0.58
N ALA A 241 -23.42 24.58 -0.26
CA ALA A 241 -23.05 23.65 0.78
C ALA A 241 -23.30 24.21 2.19
N ASP A 242 -23.95 23.44 3.03
CA ASP A 242 -24.27 23.75 4.41
C ASP A 242 -23.80 22.65 5.39
N VAL A 243 -24.34 22.67 6.61
CA VAL A 243 -23.99 21.72 7.68
C VAL A 243 -24.50 20.30 7.37
N ASP A 244 -25.55 20.16 6.57
CA ASP A 244 -26.14 18.87 6.22
C ASP A 244 -25.28 18.10 5.21
N ASN A 245 -24.47 18.81 4.42
CA ASN A 245 -23.47 18.22 3.52
C ASN A 245 -22.26 17.59 4.24
N ILE A 246 -22.18 17.64 5.58
CA ILE A 246 -21.09 17.00 6.33
C ILE A 246 -21.21 15.46 6.19
N ASP A 247 -20.17 14.85 5.63
CA ASP A 247 -20.08 13.40 5.53
C ASP A 247 -19.73 12.79 6.90
N LYS A 248 -20.79 12.37 7.61
CA LYS A 248 -20.71 11.78 8.95
C LYS A 248 -20.04 10.40 8.94
N GLU A 249 -20.19 9.63 7.86
CA GLU A 249 -19.59 8.30 7.75
C GLU A 249 -18.09 8.39 7.56
N LEU A 250 -17.65 9.24 6.63
CA LEU A 250 -16.24 9.52 6.41
C LEU A 250 -15.62 10.17 7.66
N SER A 251 -16.33 11.08 8.33
CA SER A 251 -15.87 11.64 9.62
C SER A 251 -15.59 10.56 10.68
N LYS A 252 -16.49 9.57 10.80
CA LYS A 252 -16.30 8.43 11.74
C LYS A 252 -15.12 7.56 11.31
N PHE A 253 -14.99 7.29 10.02
CA PHE A 253 -13.87 6.53 9.45
C PHE A 253 -12.52 7.23 9.72
N LEU A 254 -12.43 8.54 9.48
CA LEU A 254 -11.21 9.32 9.70
C LEU A 254 -10.83 9.34 11.18
N LYS A 255 -11.79 9.61 12.07
CA LYS A 255 -11.59 9.53 13.53
C LYS A 255 -11.07 8.18 13.99
N LYS A 256 -11.47 7.11 13.32
CA LYS A 256 -11.12 5.75 13.69
C LYS A 256 -9.71 5.37 13.21
N ASN A 257 -9.41 5.65 11.95
CA ASN A 257 -8.18 5.18 11.29
C ASN A 257 -7.00 6.18 11.38
N PHE A 258 -7.28 7.47 11.56
CA PHE A 258 -6.32 8.58 11.53
C PHE A 258 -6.42 9.46 12.78
N ARG A 259 -6.48 8.83 13.96
CA ARG A 259 -6.74 9.51 15.25
C ARG A 259 -5.80 10.69 15.52
N LYS A 260 -4.52 10.55 15.19
CA LYS A 260 -3.50 11.57 15.52
C LYS A 260 -3.67 12.78 14.63
N GLU A 261 -3.76 12.54 13.32
CA GLU A 261 -3.88 13.57 12.30
C GLU A 261 -5.20 14.32 12.43
N VAL A 262 -6.30 13.59 12.68
CA VAL A 262 -7.61 14.20 12.95
C VAL A 262 -7.58 15.07 14.21
N LEU A 263 -6.92 14.62 15.28
CA LEU A 263 -6.82 15.41 16.51
C LEU A 263 -6.00 16.69 16.27
N THR A 264 -4.84 16.58 15.63
CA THR A 264 -4.01 17.73 15.26
C THR A 264 -4.78 18.71 14.39
N LYS A 265 -5.50 18.21 13.37
CA LYS A 265 -6.31 19.05 12.49
C LYS A 265 -7.50 19.69 13.20
N GLN A 266 -8.12 18.97 14.13
CA GLN A 266 -9.21 19.50 14.95
C GLN A 266 -8.71 20.66 15.80
N ILE A 267 -7.60 20.48 16.52
CA ILE A 267 -6.98 21.53 17.34
C ILE A 267 -6.64 22.72 16.46
N GLN A 268 -5.99 22.51 15.31
CA GLN A 268 -5.67 23.59 14.37
C GLN A 268 -6.93 24.37 13.94
N ASN A 269 -8.02 23.68 13.60
CA ASN A 269 -9.27 24.33 13.20
C ASN A 269 -9.89 25.14 14.35
N GLU A 270 -9.81 24.64 15.59
CA GLU A 270 -10.31 25.29 16.81
C GLU A 270 -9.45 26.51 17.17
N THR A 271 -8.12 26.39 17.11
CA THR A 271 -7.16 27.49 17.27
C THR A 271 -7.47 28.63 16.32
N GLU A 272 -7.62 28.31 15.03
CA GLU A 272 -7.84 29.32 14.02
C GLU A 272 -9.24 29.97 14.10
N TYR A 273 -10.28 29.21 14.47
CA TYR A 273 -11.59 29.78 14.78
C TYR A 273 -11.55 30.69 16.02
N GLY A 274 -10.79 30.30 17.05
CA GLY A 274 -10.59 31.14 18.22
C GLY A 274 -9.85 32.44 17.90
N LYS A 275 -8.86 32.40 16.99
CA LYS A 275 -8.21 33.62 16.48
C LYS A 275 -9.17 34.56 15.75
N GLU A 276 -10.08 34.02 14.93
CA GLU A 276 -11.12 34.80 14.25
C GLU A 276 -12.07 35.48 15.25
N ARG A 277 -12.39 34.81 16.36
CA ARG A 277 -13.39 35.29 17.33
C ARG A 277 -12.82 36.15 18.46
N PHE A 278 -11.63 35.83 18.94
CA PHE A 278 -11.02 36.41 20.14
C PHE A 278 -9.72 37.17 19.84
N GLY A 279 -9.29 37.22 18.57
CA GLY A 279 -8.10 37.95 18.12
C GLY A 279 -6.86 37.08 17.96
N ILE A 280 -5.85 37.63 17.29
CA ILE A 280 -4.64 36.91 16.82
C ILE A 280 -3.82 36.24 17.93
N LEU A 281 -3.97 36.67 19.19
CA LEU A 281 -3.25 36.14 20.36
C LEU A 281 -3.90 34.89 20.96
N TYR A 282 -5.06 34.47 20.44
CA TYR A 282 -5.71 33.25 20.92
C TYR A 282 -4.85 32.01 20.66
N THR A 283 -4.61 31.24 21.71
CA THR A 283 -3.99 29.90 21.67
C THR A 283 -4.97 28.88 22.21
N HIS A 284 -5.03 27.70 21.58
CA HIS A 284 -5.95 26.68 22.05
C HIS A 284 -5.45 26.09 23.39
N PRO A 285 -6.33 25.76 24.35
CA PRO A 285 -5.92 25.27 25.67
C PRO A 285 -5.05 24.00 25.64
N SER A 286 -5.15 23.19 24.58
CA SER A 286 -4.28 22.01 24.38
C SER A 286 -2.89 22.34 23.81
N GLU A 287 -2.67 23.55 23.32
CA GLU A 287 -1.40 24.04 22.79
C GLU A 287 -0.61 24.84 23.84
N SER A 288 -1.30 25.43 24.83
CA SER A 288 -0.65 26.03 25.99
C SER A 288 -0.04 24.95 26.87
N SER A 289 1.27 25.00 27.11
CA SER A 289 1.90 24.22 28.16
C SER A 289 1.25 24.59 29.49
N CYS A 290 0.64 23.61 30.16
CA CYS A 290 0.14 23.79 31.51
C CYS A 290 1.32 24.08 32.44
N CYS A 291 1.63 25.37 32.63
CA CYS A 291 2.54 25.84 33.67
C CYS A 291 1.67 26.07 34.91
N ILE A 292 1.58 25.07 35.78
CA ILE A 292 1.15 25.30 37.15
C ILE A 292 2.34 25.96 37.84
N GLN A 293 2.23 27.27 38.12
CA GLN A 293 3.11 27.96 39.07
C GLN A 293 2.66 27.68 40.49
#